data_AF-F4LQE6-F1
#
_entry.id   AF-F4LQE6-F1
#
_cell.length_a   1.000
_cell.length_b   1.000
_cell.length_c   1.000
_cell.angle_alpha   90.00
_cell.angle_beta   90.00
_cell.angle_gamma   90.00
#
_symmetry.space_group_name_H-M   'P 1'
#
loop_
_entity.id
_entity.type
_entity.pdbx_description
1 polymer ?
#
loop_
_entity_poly.entity_id
_entity_poly.type
_entity_poly.pdbx_seq_one_letter_code
_entity_poly.pdbx_strand_id
1 'polypeptide(L)'
;MNEHDYRIKAYKKAAAAPAGSADENVPDGVPRAPLFQNVNRQIGQIFDESEKRSSAASSAPRAASPTSSAASSAPRAASPTSSAASPASASAPGDARAKAHRSGEPVRDFTRHGLVKVPVSPQNADGKENMYRRVAKFLLLIGVDEAAKVISHLTPEQTEKIIPEIASIRRVDPDESSVILAEFQTLLDSSREKGGVTTARTILKKAFGADRAEQMLKKTVPFADGVPFDYMQDMDGERVFFLLKDESAPVRALVLSRLKPPVAADVINRMSAADKKDTVCRLAKLAPVAPDILRRIDQAMHEKVLAVNTAAADSLDGRGALAEILKRMSPDAEKDILSSLAEEDPDLGQDLRERLFTIDDVVRADDRYIQKQLQLMAESDIAYLIAGKPEPFRQKILSNISKTRGDIVLEEEQIKKPMRRTDCDEATNRFFGILRRAWENGTLVISGRDDDVYV
;
A
#
# COMPACT_ATOMS: atom_id res chain seq x y z
N MET A 1 -38.32 30.13 9.11
CA MET A 1 -37.12 29.54 9.74
C MET A 1 -37.15 28.06 9.40
N ASN A 2 -36.19 27.58 8.61
CA ASN A 2 -36.25 26.25 7.99
C ASN A 2 -36.07 25.15 9.04
N GLU A 3 -36.63 23.96 8.80
CA GLU A 3 -36.54 22.79 9.70
C GLU A 3 -35.07 22.40 10.00
N HIS A 4 -34.17 22.75 9.08
CA HIS A 4 -32.73 22.61 9.22
C HIS A 4 -32.11 23.56 10.26
N ASP A 5 -32.59 24.80 10.37
CA ASP A 5 -32.13 25.76 11.38
C ASP A 5 -32.54 25.35 12.79
N TYR A 6 -33.72 24.72 12.91
CA TYR A 6 -34.20 24.21 14.20
C TYR A 6 -33.34 23.04 14.70
N ARG A 7 -32.93 22.15 13.79
CA ARG A 7 -32.01 21.04 14.09
C ARG A 7 -30.62 21.53 14.50
N ILE A 8 -30.08 22.52 13.80
CA ILE A 8 -28.75 23.08 14.11
C ILE A 8 -28.76 23.82 15.45
N LYS A 9 -29.82 24.58 15.76
CA LYS A 9 -29.99 25.20 17.08
C LYS A 9 -30.17 24.18 18.20
N ALA A 10 -30.91 23.09 17.96
CA ALA A 10 -31.07 22.02 18.93
C ALA A 10 -29.75 21.29 19.22
N TYR A 11 -28.92 21.08 18.20
CA TYR A 11 -27.61 20.43 18.34
C TYR A 11 -26.60 21.32 19.09
N LYS A 12 -26.55 22.62 18.77
CA LYS A 12 -25.71 23.58 19.51
C LYS A 12 -26.14 23.73 20.98
N LYS A 13 -27.43 23.60 21.29
CA LYS A 13 -27.94 23.67 22.67
C LYS A 13 -27.64 22.39 23.46
N ALA A 14 -27.66 21.22 22.81
CA ALA A 14 -27.29 19.94 23.44
C ALA A 14 -25.78 19.82 23.70
N ALA A 15 -24.94 20.40 22.85
CA ALA A 15 -23.48 20.43 23.03
C ALA A 15 -23.01 21.40 24.13
N ALA A 16 -23.85 22.35 24.55
CA ALA A 16 -23.50 23.39 25.54
C ALA A 16 -23.91 23.05 26.99
N ALA A 17 -24.52 21.89 27.25
CA ALA A 17 -24.93 21.50 28.59
C ALA A 17 -23.81 20.71 29.30
N PRO A 18 -23.40 21.11 30.52
CA PRO A 18 -22.42 20.34 31.29
C PRO A 18 -23.01 18.98 31.70
N ALA A 19 -22.20 17.94 31.57
CA ALA A 19 -22.56 16.56 31.89
C ALA A 19 -22.88 16.41 33.38
N GLY A 20 -24.17 16.39 33.73
CA GLY A 20 -24.61 15.99 35.06
C GLY A 20 -25.86 16.70 35.57
N SER A 21 -27.03 16.30 35.08
CA SER A 21 -28.23 16.17 35.91
C SER A 21 -29.29 15.39 35.13
N ALA A 22 -29.75 14.29 35.72
CA ALA A 22 -30.94 13.59 35.29
C ALA A 22 -32.15 14.42 35.75
N ASP A 23 -33.00 14.83 34.82
CA ASP A 23 -34.33 15.31 35.19
C ASP A 23 -35.38 14.77 34.20
N GLU A 24 -36.39 14.13 34.77
CA GLU A 24 -37.55 13.56 34.10
C GLU A 24 -38.53 14.69 33.74
N ASN A 25 -38.65 15.04 32.45
CA ASN A 25 -39.90 15.43 31.75
C ASN A 25 -39.62 16.19 30.44
N VAL A 26 -39.82 15.54 29.29
CA VAL A 26 -39.99 16.20 27.98
C VAL A 26 -40.96 15.34 27.13
N PRO A 27 -41.95 15.95 26.43
CA PRO A 27 -43.16 15.30 25.91
C PRO A 27 -42.96 14.43 24.65
N ASP A 28 -43.91 13.51 24.45
CA ASP A 28 -43.97 12.54 23.36
C ASP A 28 -43.89 13.17 21.97
N GLY A 29 -42.92 12.71 21.16
CA GLY A 29 -42.74 13.14 19.78
C GLY A 29 -41.32 13.06 19.21
N VAL A 30 -40.31 12.67 20.02
CA VAL A 30 -38.92 12.52 19.57
C VAL A 30 -38.59 11.03 19.38
N PRO A 31 -38.08 10.59 18.20
CA PRO A 31 -37.62 9.21 18.03
C PRO A 31 -36.42 8.94 18.95
N ARG A 32 -36.59 8.03 19.92
CA ARG A 32 -35.52 7.55 20.81
C ARG A 32 -34.68 6.48 20.10
N ALA A 33 -33.37 6.71 20.07
CA ALA A 33 -32.26 5.76 19.87
C ALA A 33 -32.06 5.13 18.45
N PRO A 34 -30.79 4.88 18.05
CA PRO A 34 -30.43 4.50 16.69
C PRO A 34 -30.65 3.01 16.41
N LEU A 35 -31.06 2.73 15.16
CA LEU A 35 -31.36 1.42 14.56
C LEU A 35 -30.30 0.31 14.74
N PHE A 36 -29.10 0.61 15.25
CA PHE A 36 -27.98 -0.32 15.36
C PHE A 36 -27.91 -1.10 16.69
N GLN A 37 -28.63 -0.66 17.74
CA GLN A 37 -28.64 -1.40 19.01
C GLN A 37 -29.50 -2.67 18.95
N ASN A 38 -30.54 -2.67 18.13
CA ASN A 38 -31.45 -3.81 17.98
C ASN A 38 -30.80 -4.99 17.25
N VAL A 39 -29.91 -4.70 16.29
CA VAL A 39 -29.13 -5.73 15.58
C VAL A 39 -28.10 -6.37 16.51
N ASN A 40 -27.40 -5.59 17.34
CA ASN A 40 -26.46 -6.11 18.32
C ASN A 40 -27.14 -6.95 19.42
N ARG A 41 -28.35 -6.58 19.84
CA ARG A 41 -29.13 -7.36 20.81
C ARG A 41 -29.67 -8.67 20.22
N GLN A 42 -30.15 -8.66 18.98
CA GLN A 42 -30.59 -9.89 18.29
C GLN A 42 -29.43 -10.86 18.07
N ILE A 43 -28.25 -10.35 17.72
CA ILE A 43 -27.05 -11.18 17.56
C ILE A 43 -26.64 -11.78 18.91
N GLY A 44 -26.65 -10.99 20.00
CA GLY A 44 -26.36 -11.51 21.34
C GLY A 44 -27.31 -12.63 21.80
N GLN A 45 -28.61 -12.50 21.52
CA GLN A 45 -29.62 -13.51 21.87
C GLN A 45 -29.46 -14.82 21.09
N ILE A 46 -29.03 -14.75 19.82
CA ILE A 46 -28.77 -15.93 18.99
C ILE A 46 -27.55 -16.72 19.52
N PHE A 47 -26.52 -16.02 20.02
CA PHE A 47 -25.36 -16.66 20.63
C PHE A 47 -25.70 -17.31 21.99
N ASP A 48 -26.48 -16.64 22.84
CA ASP A 48 -26.92 -17.20 24.14
C ASP A 48 -27.81 -18.45 24.00
N GLU A 49 -28.67 -18.53 22.98
CA GLU A 49 -29.50 -19.72 22.73
C GLU A 49 -28.68 -20.93 22.24
N SER A 50 -27.59 -20.69 21.51
CA SER A 50 -26.68 -21.75 21.05
C SER A 50 -25.89 -22.39 22.19
N GLU A 51 -25.50 -21.60 23.20
CA GLU A 51 -24.83 -22.09 24.42
C GLU A 51 -25.78 -22.90 25.33
N LYS A 52 -27.05 -22.52 25.42
CA LYS A 52 -28.07 -23.28 26.19
C LYS A 52 -28.38 -24.65 25.58
N ARG A 53 -28.36 -24.77 24.25
CA ARG A 53 -28.56 -26.07 23.56
C ARG A 53 -27.34 -26.99 23.68
N SER A 54 -26.14 -26.42 23.75
CA SER A 54 -24.88 -27.16 23.98
C SER A 54 -24.77 -27.71 25.40
N SER A 55 -25.21 -26.95 26.41
CA SER A 55 -25.13 -27.39 27.82
C SER A 55 -26.17 -28.44 28.21
N ALA A 56 -27.36 -28.44 27.59
CA ALA A 56 -28.42 -29.42 27.84
C ALA A 56 -28.11 -30.83 27.27
N ALA A 57 -27.24 -30.94 26.25
CA ALA A 57 -26.87 -32.22 25.64
C ALA A 57 -25.77 -32.98 26.43
N SER A 58 -25.12 -32.33 27.42
CA SER A 58 -23.99 -32.90 28.16
C SER A 58 -24.38 -33.59 29.48
N SER A 59 -25.67 -33.64 29.86
CA SER A 59 -26.12 -34.21 31.13
C SER A 59 -27.02 -35.45 30.93
N ALA A 60 -26.41 -36.60 30.67
CA ALA A 60 -27.03 -37.91 30.88
C ALA A 60 -25.99 -38.89 31.47
N PRO A 61 -26.32 -39.69 32.51
CA PRO A 61 -25.32 -40.44 33.25
C PRO A 61 -25.05 -41.80 32.58
N ARG A 62 -23.80 -42.27 32.59
CA ARG A 62 -23.47 -43.66 32.25
C ARG A 62 -22.49 -44.26 33.26
N ALA A 63 -22.86 -45.46 33.70
CA ALA A 63 -22.37 -46.15 34.87
C ALA A 63 -21.06 -46.93 34.66
N ALA A 64 -20.38 -47.12 35.80
CA ALA A 64 -19.40 -48.11 36.23
C ALA A 64 -18.74 -49.09 35.22
N SER A 65 -17.42 -49.18 35.36
CA SER A 65 -16.53 -50.26 34.89
C SER A 65 -16.73 -51.58 35.66
N PRO A 66 -16.15 -52.69 35.16
CA PRO A 66 -15.11 -53.31 35.97
C PRO A 66 -13.88 -53.86 35.21
N THR A 67 -12.91 -54.22 36.05
CA THR A 67 -11.49 -54.60 35.96
C THR A 67 -11.13 -55.98 35.40
N SER A 68 -9.89 -56.14 34.90
CA SER A 68 -8.89 -57.21 35.25
C SER A 68 -7.74 -57.16 34.22
N SER A 69 -6.45 -56.93 34.53
CA SER A 69 -5.48 -57.68 35.36
C SER A 69 -4.46 -58.47 34.52
N ALA A 70 -3.18 -58.15 34.77
CA ALA A 70 -1.99 -59.02 34.86
C ALA A 70 -1.04 -59.23 33.66
N ALA A 71 0.19 -58.74 33.91
CA ALA A 71 1.48 -59.45 33.85
C ALA A 71 2.11 -59.70 32.46
N SER A 72 3.43 -59.71 32.24
CA SER A 72 4.65 -59.41 33.02
C SER A 72 5.81 -59.84 32.10
N SER A 73 6.88 -59.04 31.95
CA SER A 73 8.28 -59.48 32.14
C SER A 73 9.29 -58.54 31.45
N ALA A 74 10.10 -57.88 32.26
CA ALA A 74 11.42 -57.30 31.93
C ALA A 74 12.51 -58.42 32.03
N PRO A 75 13.86 -58.19 31.99
CA PRO A 75 14.61 -56.92 31.91
C PRO A 75 15.97 -56.89 31.13
N ARG A 76 16.54 -55.67 31.05
CA ARG A 76 17.97 -55.24 31.27
C ARG A 76 19.08 -55.29 30.17
N ALA A 77 19.58 -54.06 29.90
CA ALA A 77 20.98 -53.55 30.01
C ALA A 77 21.92 -53.39 28.77
N ALA A 78 22.16 -52.10 28.43
CA ALA A 78 23.42 -51.35 28.09
C ALA A 78 24.54 -52.03 27.24
N SER A 79 24.83 -51.65 25.97
CA SER A 79 25.54 -50.45 25.36
C SER A 79 26.96 -50.84 24.82
N PRO A 80 27.72 -50.10 23.95
CA PRO A 80 27.50 -48.86 23.16
C PRO A 80 28.12 -48.82 21.71
N THR A 81 28.19 -47.60 21.10
CA THR A 81 28.98 -47.08 19.92
C THR A 81 28.28 -47.11 18.53
N SER A 82 28.32 -46.11 17.62
CA SER A 82 28.96 -44.78 17.45
C SER A 82 28.20 -43.98 16.34
N SER A 83 27.87 -42.68 16.53
CA SER A 83 28.44 -41.47 15.87
C SER A 83 28.37 -41.41 14.32
N ALA A 84 27.46 -40.63 13.71
CA ALA A 84 27.62 -39.25 13.16
C ALA A 84 28.55 -39.15 11.92
N ALA A 85 28.43 -38.29 10.91
CA ALA A 85 27.49 -37.33 10.35
C ALA A 85 28.03 -36.99 8.92
N SER A 86 27.29 -36.24 8.09
CA SER A 86 27.65 -35.72 6.74
C SER A 86 28.96 -34.90 6.70
N PRO A 87 29.49 -34.42 5.53
CA PRO A 87 28.86 -33.39 4.68
C PRO A 87 29.26 -33.35 3.18
N ALA A 88 28.82 -32.30 2.48
CA ALA A 88 29.08 -31.97 1.08
C ALA A 88 30.12 -30.84 0.88
N SER A 89 30.65 -30.73 -0.36
CA SER A 89 31.10 -29.54 -1.11
C SER A 89 32.60 -29.29 -1.43
N ALA A 90 32.82 -29.03 -2.74
CA ALA A 90 33.64 -27.98 -3.39
C ALA A 90 35.13 -28.18 -3.83
N SER A 91 35.33 -27.88 -5.14
CA SER A 91 36.42 -27.09 -5.79
C SER A 91 37.59 -27.79 -6.53
N ALA A 92 37.99 -27.14 -7.64
CA ALA A 92 38.90 -27.46 -8.79
C ALA A 92 40.42 -27.56 -8.43
N PRO A 93 41.47 -27.52 -9.33
CA PRO A 93 41.55 -27.38 -10.82
C PRO A 93 42.62 -28.22 -11.58
N GLY A 94 42.68 -28.08 -12.92
CA GLY A 94 43.86 -28.12 -13.83
C GLY A 94 44.69 -29.41 -14.02
N ASP A 95 44.87 -29.89 -15.27
CA ASP A 95 46.15 -29.83 -16.03
C ASP A 95 46.12 -30.58 -17.39
N ALA A 96 47.05 -30.23 -18.26
CA ALA A 96 47.16 -30.52 -19.69
C ALA A 96 47.65 -31.93 -20.13
N ARG A 97 47.25 -32.41 -21.33
CA ARG A 97 48.17 -32.90 -22.41
C ARG A 97 47.50 -33.40 -23.71
N ALA A 98 47.83 -32.71 -24.81
CA ALA A 98 48.32 -33.15 -26.13
C ALA A 98 47.90 -34.47 -26.83
N LYS A 99 47.44 -34.33 -28.10
CA LYS A 99 47.98 -34.90 -29.38
C LYS A 99 46.90 -34.75 -30.48
N ALA A 100 46.98 -33.84 -31.46
CA ALA A 100 47.81 -33.76 -32.67
C ALA A 100 47.50 -34.80 -33.78
N HIS A 101 46.85 -34.38 -34.89
CA HIS A 101 47.32 -34.47 -36.31
C HIS A 101 46.21 -34.14 -37.35
N ARG A 102 46.40 -33.06 -38.12
CA ARG A 102 46.60 -32.98 -39.61
C ARG A 102 45.30 -33.00 -40.45
N SER A 103 44.86 -31.94 -41.14
CA SER A 103 45.43 -31.06 -42.21
C SER A 103 44.83 -31.41 -43.58
N GLY A 104 44.19 -30.44 -44.25
CA GLY A 104 43.95 -30.48 -45.70
C GLY A 104 42.71 -29.73 -46.20
N GLU A 105 42.86 -28.44 -46.54
CA GLU A 105 42.06 -27.71 -47.54
C GLU A 105 42.85 -27.67 -48.88
N PRO A 106 42.35 -27.09 -50.00
CA PRO A 106 41.04 -27.20 -50.65
C PRO A 106 41.18 -27.38 -52.19
N VAL A 107 40.07 -27.60 -52.94
CA VAL A 107 40.01 -27.22 -54.37
C VAL A 107 38.64 -26.60 -54.67
N ARG A 108 38.68 -25.38 -55.20
CA ARG A 108 37.54 -24.62 -55.75
C ARG A 108 37.38 -25.00 -57.23
N ASP A 109 36.15 -25.11 -57.71
CA ASP A 109 35.86 -24.57 -59.05
C ASP A 109 34.41 -24.11 -59.23
N PHE A 110 34.28 -23.08 -60.05
CA PHE A 110 33.12 -22.22 -60.26
C PHE A 110 32.18 -22.77 -61.34
N THR A 111 30.87 -22.57 -61.18
CA THR A 111 30.01 -22.17 -62.30
C THR A 111 28.87 -21.26 -61.83
N ARG A 112 28.57 -20.30 -62.70
CA ARG A 112 27.93 -19.01 -62.45
C ARG A 112 26.39 -19.08 -62.55
N HIS A 113 25.75 -18.34 -61.64
CA HIS A 113 24.57 -17.46 -61.76
C HIS A 113 23.31 -17.89 -62.53
N GLY A 114 22.21 -18.02 -61.79
CA GLY A 114 20.84 -17.68 -62.23
C GLY A 114 20.36 -16.38 -61.55
N LEU A 115 19.77 -15.48 -62.33
CA LEU A 115 19.48 -14.08 -62.01
C LEU A 115 18.11 -13.87 -61.34
N VAL A 116 17.91 -14.29 -60.08
CA VAL A 116 16.92 -13.68 -59.17
C VAL A 116 17.41 -13.87 -57.74
N LYS A 117 17.93 -12.80 -57.11
CA LYS A 117 18.19 -12.79 -55.66
C LYS A 117 16.88 -12.44 -54.94
N VAL A 118 16.14 -13.44 -54.49
CA VAL A 118 15.25 -13.27 -53.34
C VAL A 118 16.16 -13.24 -52.11
N PRO A 119 16.06 -12.24 -51.21
CA PRO A 119 16.86 -12.23 -49.99
C PRO A 119 16.38 -13.38 -49.11
N VAL A 120 17.15 -14.46 -49.05
CA VAL A 120 17.01 -15.45 -47.99
C VAL A 120 17.73 -14.85 -46.78
N SER A 121 16.97 -14.42 -45.78
CA SER A 121 17.51 -13.96 -44.50
C SER A 121 18.46 -15.01 -43.91
N PRO A 122 19.55 -14.58 -43.24
CA PRO A 122 20.62 -15.47 -42.82
C PRO A 122 20.09 -16.53 -41.85
N GLN A 123 20.44 -17.79 -42.10
CA GLN A 123 20.28 -18.86 -41.13
C GLN A 123 21.16 -18.53 -39.92
N ASN A 124 20.53 -18.18 -38.80
CA ASN A 124 21.21 -18.03 -37.52
C ASN A 124 21.58 -19.41 -36.99
N ALA A 125 22.86 -19.57 -36.64
CA ALA A 125 23.52 -20.79 -36.22
C ALA A 125 23.23 -21.19 -34.74
N ASP A 126 22.02 -20.98 -34.26
CA ASP A 126 21.51 -21.51 -33.00
C ASP A 126 20.07 -21.99 -33.26
N GLY A 127 19.81 -23.29 -33.07
CA GLY A 127 18.56 -23.97 -33.43
C GLY A 127 17.30 -23.55 -32.67
N LYS A 128 17.08 -22.25 -32.43
CA LYS A 128 15.82 -21.69 -31.94
C LYS A 128 15.02 -21.18 -33.13
N GLU A 129 14.00 -21.93 -33.50
CA GLU A 129 13.06 -21.54 -34.53
C GLU A 129 12.35 -20.22 -34.17
N ASN A 130 12.15 -19.34 -35.17
CA ASN A 130 11.45 -18.07 -34.97
C ASN A 130 10.03 -18.32 -34.44
N MET A 131 9.62 -17.60 -33.38
CA MET A 131 8.34 -17.84 -32.71
C MET A 131 7.15 -17.71 -33.67
N TYR A 132 7.18 -16.70 -34.55
CA TYR A 132 6.12 -16.49 -35.54
C TYR A 132 6.03 -17.63 -36.56
N ARG A 133 7.17 -18.25 -36.89
CA ARG A 133 7.22 -19.43 -37.77
C ARG A 133 6.63 -20.67 -37.09
N ARG A 134 6.89 -20.85 -35.80
CA ARG A 134 6.34 -21.95 -35.01
C ARG A 134 4.82 -21.80 -34.81
N VAL A 135 4.32 -20.57 -34.58
CA VAL A 135 2.88 -20.26 -34.57
C VAL A 135 2.25 -20.51 -35.94
N ALA A 136 2.91 -20.11 -37.03
CA ALA A 136 2.44 -20.39 -38.38
C ALA A 136 2.29 -21.89 -38.64
N LYS A 137 3.29 -22.70 -38.25
CA LYS A 137 3.20 -24.18 -38.35
C LYS A 137 2.03 -24.73 -37.55
N PHE A 138 1.80 -24.26 -36.33
CA PHE A 138 0.65 -24.66 -35.52
C PHE A 138 -0.69 -24.32 -36.19
N LEU A 139 -0.82 -23.12 -36.77
CA LEU A 139 -2.01 -22.70 -37.51
C LEU A 139 -2.27 -23.59 -38.74
N LEU A 140 -1.23 -24.04 -39.43
CA LEU A 140 -1.38 -25.03 -40.52
C LEU A 140 -1.84 -26.40 -39.98
N LEU A 141 -1.37 -26.83 -38.82
CA LEU A 141 -1.69 -28.14 -38.23
C LEU A 141 -3.13 -28.25 -37.72
N ILE A 142 -3.68 -27.18 -37.14
CA ILE A 142 -5.07 -27.16 -36.66
C ILE A 142 -6.10 -26.98 -37.78
N GLY A 143 -5.66 -26.65 -38.99
CA GLY A 143 -6.49 -26.50 -40.17
C GLY A 143 -7.06 -25.09 -40.38
N VAL A 144 -7.53 -24.84 -41.60
CA VAL A 144 -7.91 -23.51 -42.09
C VAL A 144 -9.05 -22.88 -41.25
N ASP A 145 -10.06 -23.66 -40.91
CA ASP A 145 -11.25 -23.16 -40.20
C ASP A 145 -10.95 -22.74 -38.75
N GLU A 146 -10.14 -23.51 -38.04
CA GLU A 146 -9.76 -23.18 -36.66
C GLU A 146 -8.69 -22.09 -36.62
N ALA A 147 -7.74 -22.10 -37.58
CA ALA A 147 -6.76 -21.03 -37.73
C ALA A 147 -7.42 -19.66 -38.00
N ALA A 148 -8.50 -19.62 -38.79
CA ALA A 148 -9.23 -18.39 -39.06
C ALA A 148 -9.83 -17.76 -37.79
N LYS A 149 -10.36 -18.60 -36.87
CA LYS A 149 -10.86 -18.13 -35.57
C LYS A 149 -9.74 -17.57 -34.72
N VAL A 150 -8.57 -18.22 -34.70
CA VAL A 150 -7.40 -17.76 -33.93
C VAL A 150 -6.86 -16.44 -34.48
N ILE A 151 -6.70 -16.30 -35.81
CA ILE A 151 -6.22 -15.08 -36.46
C ILE A 151 -7.11 -13.87 -36.14
N SER A 152 -8.43 -14.07 -36.03
CA SER A 152 -9.37 -12.99 -35.69
C SER A 152 -9.16 -12.37 -34.30
N HIS A 153 -8.42 -13.04 -33.42
CA HIS A 153 -8.09 -12.58 -32.07
C HIS A 153 -6.65 -12.06 -31.93
N LEU A 154 -5.84 -12.08 -33.00
CA LEU A 154 -4.45 -11.58 -32.98
C LEU A 154 -4.39 -10.08 -33.31
N THR A 155 -3.35 -9.40 -32.84
CA THR A 155 -3.17 -7.98 -33.18
C THR A 155 -2.71 -7.81 -34.64
N PRO A 156 -2.93 -6.63 -35.25
CA PRO A 156 -2.52 -6.36 -36.63
C PRO A 156 -1.00 -6.60 -36.85
N GLU A 157 -0.16 -6.15 -35.91
CA GLU A 157 1.30 -6.32 -35.97
C GLU A 157 1.75 -7.79 -35.87
N GLN A 158 1.02 -8.61 -35.10
CA GLN A 158 1.29 -10.05 -35.00
C GLN A 158 0.91 -10.76 -36.29
N THR A 159 -0.24 -10.39 -36.86
CA THR A 159 -0.76 -10.96 -38.10
C THR A 159 0.17 -10.67 -39.28
N GLU A 160 0.68 -9.43 -39.38
CA GLU A 160 1.63 -9.03 -40.42
C GLU A 160 2.95 -9.83 -40.38
N LYS A 161 3.38 -10.28 -39.19
CA LYS A 161 4.57 -11.12 -39.02
C LYS A 161 4.32 -12.62 -39.26
N ILE A 162 3.10 -13.09 -39.06
CA ILE A 162 2.74 -14.51 -39.16
C ILE A 162 2.35 -14.91 -40.59
N ILE A 163 1.67 -14.03 -41.34
CA ILE A 163 1.23 -14.31 -42.71
C ILE A 163 2.39 -14.70 -43.65
N PRO A 164 3.54 -13.99 -43.65
CA PRO A 164 4.67 -14.36 -44.51
C PRO A 164 5.25 -15.74 -44.16
N GLU A 165 5.22 -16.12 -42.89
CA GLU A 165 5.68 -17.43 -42.43
C GLU A 165 4.70 -18.54 -42.85
N ILE A 166 3.39 -18.33 -42.72
CA ILE A 166 2.34 -19.25 -43.23
C ILE A 166 2.53 -19.48 -44.73
N ALA A 167 2.78 -18.42 -45.50
CA ALA A 167 2.97 -18.51 -46.95
C ALA A 167 4.29 -19.20 -47.35
N SER A 168 5.32 -19.14 -46.48
CA SER A 168 6.63 -19.76 -46.71
C SER A 168 6.64 -21.27 -46.42
N ILE A 169 5.84 -21.72 -45.46
CA ILE A 169 5.80 -23.13 -45.03
C ILE A 169 5.00 -23.98 -46.04
N ARG A 170 5.69 -24.87 -46.75
CA ARG A 170 5.06 -25.78 -47.73
C ARG A 170 4.55 -27.09 -47.12
N ARG A 171 5.26 -27.61 -46.12
CA ARG A 171 4.93 -28.87 -45.42
C ARG A 171 5.56 -28.84 -44.04
N VAL A 172 4.85 -29.40 -43.06
CA VAL A 172 5.35 -29.64 -41.71
C VAL A 172 5.68 -31.12 -41.59
N ASP A 173 6.85 -31.44 -41.06
CA ASP A 173 7.28 -32.82 -40.87
C ASP A 173 6.47 -33.50 -39.74
N PRO A 174 6.11 -34.79 -39.84
CA PRO A 174 5.35 -35.49 -38.80
C PRO A 174 6.01 -35.44 -37.42
N ASP A 175 7.34 -35.56 -37.35
CA ASP A 175 8.05 -35.54 -36.07
C ASP A 175 7.98 -34.15 -35.44
N GLU A 176 8.16 -33.11 -36.27
CA GLU A 176 8.03 -31.71 -35.86
C GLU A 176 6.59 -31.34 -35.45
N SER A 177 5.58 -31.89 -36.13
CA SER A 177 4.18 -31.65 -35.80
C SER A 177 3.82 -32.17 -34.41
N SER A 178 4.35 -33.33 -34.02
CA SER A 178 4.12 -33.93 -32.70
C SER A 178 4.71 -33.07 -31.58
N VAL A 179 5.91 -32.52 -31.81
CA VAL A 179 6.59 -31.62 -30.87
C VAL A 179 5.79 -30.32 -30.69
N ILE A 180 5.38 -29.69 -31.80
CA ILE A 180 4.60 -28.45 -31.75
C ILE A 180 3.25 -28.68 -31.05
N LEU A 181 2.55 -29.77 -31.33
CA LEU A 181 1.27 -30.07 -30.67
C LEU A 181 1.45 -30.32 -29.16
N ALA A 182 2.51 -31.03 -28.75
CA ALA A 182 2.80 -31.29 -27.34
C ALA A 182 3.16 -30.00 -26.57
N GLU A 183 3.90 -29.08 -27.18
CA GLU A 183 4.22 -27.76 -26.60
C GLU A 183 2.94 -26.92 -26.38
N PHE A 184 2.02 -26.90 -27.34
CA PHE A 184 0.77 -26.17 -27.19
C PHE A 184 -0.22 -26.85 -26.22
N GLN A 185 -0.17 -28.19 -26.09
CA GLN A 185 -0.93 -28.91 -25.07
C GLN A 185 -0.42 -28.60 -23.65
N THR A 186 0.88 -28.54 -23.44
CA THR A 186 1.45 -28.14 -22.14
C THR A 186 1.11 -26.69 -21.78
N LEU A 187 1.07 -25.79 -22.76
CA LEU A 187 0.54 -24.42 -22.56
C LEU A 187 -0.96 -24.40 -22.23
N LEU A 188 -1.76 -25.30 -22.84
CA LEU A 188 -3.17 -25.44 -22.52
C LEU A 188 -3.38 -25.96 -21.09
N ASP A 189 -2.60 -26.94 -20.66
CA ASP A 189 -2.68 -27.48 -19.30
C ASP A 189 -2.19 -26.48 -18.24
N SER A 190 -1.14 -25.71 -18.54
CA SER A 190 -0.69 -24.58 -17.69
C SER A 190 -1.73 -23.46 -17.60
N SER A 191 -2.54 -23.27 -18.65
CA SER A 191 -3.62 -22.27 -18.67
C SER A 191 -4.89 -22.78 -17.97
N ARG A 192 -5.14 -24.10 -17.98
CA ARG A 192 -6.25 -24.77 -17.27
C ARG A 192 -6.13 -24.73 -15.76
N GLU A 193 -4.94 -24.49 -15.20
CA GLU A 193 -4.76 -24.28 -13.75
C GLU A 193 -5.51 -23.05 -13.22
N LYS A 194 -6.00 -22.14 -14.09
CA LYS A 194 -6.88 -21.01 -13.71
C LYS A 194 -8.36 -21.39 -13.71
N GLY A 195 -8.69 -22.44 -12.94
CA GLY A 195 -10.04 -22.59 -12.40
C GLY A 195 -10.31 -21.49 -11.36
N GLY A 196 -11.53 -20.97 -11.32
CA GLY A 196 -11.88 -19.90 -10.38
C GLY A 196 -13.34 -19.47 -10.48
N VAL A 197 -13.81 -18.74 -9.47
CA VAL A 197 -15.18 -18.21 -9.42
C VAL A 197 -15.47 -17.35 -10.65
N THR A 198 -14.49 -16.64 -11.19
CA THR A 198 -14.58 -15.82 -12.41
C THR A 198 -14.81 -16.66 -13.66
N THR A 199 -14.10 -17.77 -13.82
CA THR A 199 -14.29 -18.72 -14.92
C THR A 199 -15.64 -19.43 -14.82
N ALA A 200 -16.01 -19.90 -13.61
CA ALA A 200 -17.32 -20.49 -13.34
C ALA A 200 -18.45 -19.48 -13.60
N ARG A 201 -18.28 -18.22 -13.19
CA ARG A 201 -19.20 -17.10 -13.49
C ARG A 201 -19.35 -16.90 -14.97
N THR A 202 -18.27 -16.90 -15.75
CA THR A 202 -18.33 -16.73 -17.21
C THR A 202 -19.08 -17.89 -17.87
N ILE A 203 -18.82 -19.12 -17.43
CA ILE A 203 -19.50 -20.32 -17.95
C ILE A 203 -20.99 -20.30 -17.59
N LEU A 204 -21.33 -20.03 -16.32
CA LEU A 204 -22.71 -19.99 -15.85
C LEU A 204 -23.49 -18.83 -16.48
N LYS A 205 -22.87 -17.66 -16.69
CA LYS A 205 -23.48 -16.52 -17.39
C LYS A 205 -23.82 -16.88 -18.84
N LYS A 206 -22.92 -17.59 -19.53
CA LYS A 206 -23.16 -18.07 -20.90
C LYS A 206 -24.21 -19.18 -20.98
N ALA A 207 -24.31 -20.04 -19.97
CA ALA A 207 -25.22 -21.18 -19.97
C ALA A 207 -26.65 -20.85 -19.47
N PHE A 208 -26.79 -19.98 -18.47
CA PHE A 208 -28.06 -19.76 -17.76
C PHE A 208 -28.50 -18.29 -17.68
N GLY A 209 -27.72 -17.36 -18.24
CA GLY A 209 -27.94 -15.92 -18.14
C GLY A 209 -27.37 -15.31 -16.84
N ALA A 210 -27.22 -13.98 -16.84
CA ALA A 210 -26.51 -13.26 -15.79
C ALA A 210 -27.11 -13.45 -14.39
N ASP A 211 -28.43 -13.33 -14.27
CA ASP A 211 -29.12 -13.32 -12.98
C ASP A 211 -29.13 -14.71 -12.31
N ARG A 212 -29.36 -15.77 -13.09
CA ARG A 212 -29.33 -17.15 -12.57
C ARG A 212 -27.91 -17.59 -12.22
N ALA A 213 -26.91 -17.15 -12.99
CA ALA A 213 -25.52 -17.45 -12.70
C ALA A 213 -25.09 -16.87 -11.35
N GLU A 214 -25.45 -15.62 -11.05
CA GLU A 214 -25.13 -14.99 -9.75
C GLU A 214 -25.89 -15.65 -8.59
N GLN A 215 -27.15 -16.04 -8.77
CA GLN A 215 -27.91 -16.77 -7.74
C GLN A 215 -27.30 -18.14 -7.43
N MET A 216 -26.88 -18.88 -8.46
CA MET A 216 -26.24 -20.19 -8.29
C MET A 216 -24.87 -20.07 -7.62
N LEU A 217 -24.07 -19.08 -8.02
CA LEU A 217 -22.77 -18.81 -7.39
C LEU A 217 -22.92 -18.42 -5.92
N LYS A 218 -23.86 -17.54 -5.59
CA LYS A 218 -24.12 -17.13 -4.20
C LYS A 218 -24.63 -18.28 -3.31
N LYS A 219 -25.28 -19.28 -3.88
CA LYS A 219 -25.81 -20.44 -3.14
C LYS A 219 -24.77 -21.54 -2.93
N THR A 220 -23.86 -21.73 -3.88
CA THR A 220 -22.98 -22.91 -3.92
C THR A 220 -21.52 -22.58 -3.62
N VAL A 221 -21.06 -21.36 -3.88
CA VAL A 221 -19.67 -20.94 -3.66
C VAL A 221 -19.59 -20.09 -2.39
N PRO A 222 -18.96 -20.58 -1.31
CA PRO A 222 -18.64 -19.73 -0.18
C PRO A 222 -17.64 -18.65 -0.66
N PHE A 223 -18.04 -17.38 -0.54
CA PHE A 223 -17.26 -16.19 -0.90
C PHE A 223 -17.07 -15.93 -2.41
N ALA A 224 -18.17 -15.88 -3.16
CA ALA A 224 -18.16 -15.59 -4.60
C ALA A 224 -17.58 -14.22 -5.01
N ASP A 225 -17.42 -13.30 -4.05
CA ASP A 225 -16.97 -11.92 -4.28
C ASP A 225 -15.51 -11.66 -3.86
N GLY A 226 -14.80 -12.67 -3.36
CA GLY A 226 -13.41 -12.55 -2.89
C GLY A 226 -13.21 -13.09 -1.47
N VAL A 227 -11.97 -13.14 -1.00
CA VAL A 227 -11.65 -13.59 0.36
C VAL A 227 -12.12 -12.50 1.35
N PRO A 228 -12.86 -12.84 2.43
CA PRO A 228 -13.23 -11.86 3.45
C PRO A 228 -12.02 -11.15 4.06
N PHE A 229 -12.14 -9.85 4.31
CA PHE A 229 -11.11 -8.98 4.88
C PHE A 229 -9.84 -8.82 4.04
N ASP A 230 -9.85 -9.20 2.76
CA ASP A 230 -8.68 -9.07 1.89
C ASP A 230 -8.19 -7.62 1.78
N TYR A 231 -9.12 -6.66 1.69
CA TYR A 231 -8.82 -5.23 1.68
C TYR A 231 -8.14 -4.70 2.96
N MET A 232 -8.17 -5.46 4.05
CA MET A 232 -7.51 -5.09 5.31
C MET A 232 -6.08 -5.60 5.42
N GLN A 233 -5.64 -6.49 4.52
CA GLN A 233 -4.32 -7.12 4.62
C GLN A 233 -3.14 -6.18 4.35
N ASP A 234 -3.38 -5.10 3.63
CA ASP A 234 -2.36 -4.10 3.26
C ASP A 234 -2.50 -2.79 4.08
N MET A 235 -3.43 -2.77 5.04
CA MET A 235 -3.61 -1.66 5.95
C MET A 235 -2.56 -1.68 7.07
N ASP A 236 -2.18 -0.50 7.53
CA ASP A 236 -1.31 -0.30 8.68
C ASP A 236 -2.03 -0.59 10.00
N GLY A 237 -1.28 -1.05 11.00
CA GLY A 237 -1.83 -1.47 12.29
C GLY A 237 -2.56 -0.35 13.05
N GLU A 238 -2.22 0.91 12.78
CA GLU A 238 -2.91 2.07 13.34
C GLU A 238 -4.33 2.23 12.79
N ARG A 239 -4.48 2.23 11.45
CA ARG A 239 -5.80 2.29 10.82
C ARG A 239 -6.66 1.10 11.21
N VAL A 240 -6.09 -0.10 11.22
CA VAL A 240 -6.82 -1.31 11.65
C VAL A 240 -7.25 -1.20 13.12
N PHE A 241 -6.40 -0.68 14.00
CA PHE A 241 -6.77 -0.45 15.40
C PHE A 241 -7.94 0.54 15.52
N PHE A 242 -7.91 1.65 14.79
CA PHE A 242 -8.98 2.64 14.84
C PHE A 242 -10.33 2.08 14.35
N LEU A 243 -10.29 1.18 13.36
CA LEU A 243 -11.49 0.48 12.88
C LEU A 243 -12.05 -0.50 13.91
N LEU A 244 -11.18 -1.14 14.70
CA LEU A 244 -11.56 -2.20 15.63
C LEU A 244 -11.82 -1.73 17.06
N LYS A 245 -11.38 -0.52 17.46
CA LYS A 245 -11.45 -0.06 18.86
C LYS A 245 -12.87 -0.13 19.46
N ASP A 246 -13.88 0.25 18.66
CA ASP A 246 -15.29 0.32 19.08
C ASP A 246 -16.04 -1.00 18.86
N GLU A 247 -15.36 -2.04 18.36
CA GLU A 247 -15.97 -3.33 18.07
C GLU A 247 -15.94 -4.27 19.27
N SER A 248 -16.93 -5.17 19.31
CA SER A 248 -17.00 -6.22 20.33
C SER A 248 -15.81 -7.18 20.22
N ALA A 249 -15.30 -7.69 21.33
CA ALA A 249 -14.10 -8.55 21.27
C ALA A 249 -14.25 -9.87 20.48
N PRO A 250 -15.43 -10.49 20.27
CA PRO A 250 -15.56 -11.60 19.32
C PRO A 250 -15.31 -11.15 17.87
N VAL A 251 -15.78 -9.95 17.50
CA VAL A 251 -15.54 -9.37 16.16
C VAL A 251 -14.06 -9.02 16.00
N ARG A 252 -13.45 -8.39 17.01
CA ARG A 252 -12.00 -8.11 17.01
C ARG A 252 -11.19 -9.39 16.84
N ALA A 253 -11.50 -10.44 17.59
CA ALA A 253 -10.85 -11.73 17.47
C ALA A 253 -11.02 -12.35 16.06
N LEU A 254 -12.24 -12.29 15.49
CA LEU A 254 -12.49 -12.81 14.17
C LEU A 254 -11.70 -12.08 13.08
N VAL A 255 -11.69 -10.74 13.11
CA VAL A 255 -10.95 -9.93 12.14
C VAL A 255 -9.45 -10.17 12.29
N LEU A 256 -8.91 -10.13 13.52
CA LEU A 256 -7.50 -10.37 13.78
C LEU A 256 -7.04 -11.77 13.32
N SER A 257 -7.91 -12.78 13.37
CA SER A 257 -7.60 -14.13 12.87
C SER A 257 -7.39 -14.21 11.35
N ARG A 258 -7.81 -13.17 10.60
CA ARG A 258 -7.72 -13.08 9.15
C ARG A 258 -6.64 -12.12 8.65
N LEU A 259 -6.00 -11.38 9.55
CA LEU A 259 -4.92 -10.45 9.22
C LEU A 259 -3.55 -11.13 9.25
N LYS A 260 -2.57 -10.50 8.59
CA LYS A 260 -1.17 -10.92 8.67
C LYS A 260 -0.69 -10.82 10.13
N PRO A 261 0.03 -11.81 10.67
CA PRO A 261 0.55 -11.80 12.05
C PRO A 261 1.22 -10.50 12.52
N PRO A 262 2.08 -9.81 11.72
CA PRO A 262 2.69 -8.56 12.17
C PRO A 262 1.66 -7.43 12.38
N VAL A 263 0.65 -7.31 11.51
CA VAL A 263 -0.40 -6.30 11.63
C VAL A 263 -1.27 -6.59 12.84
N ALA A 264 -1.66 -7.85 13.04
CA ALA A 264 -2.44 -8.27 14.21
C ALA A 264 -1.69 -8.00 15.53
N ALA A 265 -0.38 -8.22 15.57
CA ALA A 265 0.45 -7.94 16.74
C ALA A 265 0.52 -6.44 17.07
N ASP A 266 0.71 -5.57 16.06
CA ASP A 266 0.71 -4.12 16.25
C ASP A 266 -0.64 -3.62 16.80
N VAL A 267 -1.76 -4.10 16.23
CA VAL A 267 -3.10 -3.78 16.70
C VAL A 267 -3.30 -4.19 18.16
N ILE A 268 -2.95 -5.43 18.52
CA ILE A 268 -3.07 -5.94 19.90
C ILE A 268 -2.21 -5.10 20.85
N ASN A 269 -1.02 -4.66 20.46
CA ASN A 269 -0.15 -3.86 21.31
C ASN A 269 -0.75 -2.49 21.67
N ARG A 270 -1.50 -1.88 20.74
CA ARG A 270 -2.17 -0.59 20.91
C ARG A 270 -3.44 -0.65 21.76
N MET A 271 -3.99 -1.83 22.03
CA MET A 271 -5.21 -1.99 22.85
C MET A 271 -4.95 -1.73 24.34
N SER A 272 -5.99 -1.26 25.04
CA SER A 272 -6.00 -1.16 26.51
C SER A 272 -5.76 -2.54 27.16
N ALA A 273 -5.23 -2.58 28.38
CA ALA A 273 -4.94 -3.85 29.06
C ALA A 273 -6.20 -4.73 29.23
N ALA A 274 -7.36 -4.11 29.47
CA ALA A 274 -8.64 -4.80 29.59
C ALA A 274 -9.10 -5.39 28.25
N ASP A 275 -9.11 -4.57 27.19
CA ASP A 275 -9.52 -5.00 25.85
C ASP A 275 -8.60 -6.06 25.26
N LYS A 276 -7.29 -5.92 25.52
CA LYS A 276 -6.26 -6.86 25.10
C LYS A 276 -6.53 -8.24 25.70
N LYS A 277 -6.78 -8.32 27.01
CA LYS A 277 -7.08 -9.58 27.70
C LYS A 277 -8.33 -10.26 27.13
N ASP A 278 -9.41 -9.51 26.94
CA ASP A 278 -10.67 -10.06 26.42
C ASP A 278 -10.54 -10.53 24.97
N THR A 279 -9.90 -9.72 24.11
CA THR A 279 -9.70 -10.02 22.70
C THR A 279 -8.80 -11.23 22.50
N VAL A 280 -7.68 -11.32 23.22
CA VAL A 280 -6.75 -12.47 23.13
C VAL A 280 -7.40 -13.76 23.64
N CYS A 281 -8.17 -13.70 24.74
CA CYS A 281 -8.89 -14.85 25.28
C CYS A 281 -9.91 -15.41 24.26
N ARG A 282 -10.65 -14.52 23.58
CA ARG A 282 -11.60 -14.92 22.54
C ARG A 282 -10.90 -15.41 21.27
N LEU A 283 -9.79 -14.79 20.87
CA LEU A 283 -8.98 -15.25 19.73
C LEU A 283 -8.44 -16.67 19.96
N ALA A 284 -7.98 -16.98 21.18
CA ALA A 284 -7.51 -18.31 21.53
C ALA A 284 -8.61 -19.38 21.54
N LYS A 285 -9.87 -18.99 21.79
CA LYS A 285 -11.04 -19.88 21.84
C LYS A 285 -11.92 -19.79 20.59
N LEU A 286 -11.43 -19.20 19.51
CA LEU A 286 -12.23 -18.91 18.33
C LEU A 286 -12.69 -20.21 17.66
N ALA A 287 -14.01 -20.43 17.65
CA ALA A 287 -14.64 -21.58 17.01
C ALA A 287 -14.90 -21.31 15.50
N PRO A 288 -15.13 -22.35 14.68
CA PRO A 288 -15.54 -22.17 13.29
C PRO A 288 -16.81 -21.33 13.20
N VAL A 289 -16.72 -20.19 12.51
CA VAL A 289 -17.85 -19.27 12.30
C VAL A 289 -18.56 -19.62 10.99
N ALA A 290 -19.90 -19.61 11.01
CA ALA A 290 -20.69 -19.87 9.81
C ALA A 290 -20.35 -18.86 8.70
N PRO A 291 -20.20 -19.30 7.42
CA PRO A 291 -19.82 -18.43 6.31
C PRO A 291 -20.73 -17.18 6.14
N ASP A 292 -22.03 -17.32 6.41
CA ASP A 292 -22.98 -16.22 6.33
C ASP A 292 -22.71 -15.11 7.35
N ILE A 293 -22.29 -15.49 8.57
CA ILE A 293 -21.92 -14.53 9.62
C ILE A 293 -20.63 -13.82 9.24
N LEU A 294 -19.65 -14.58 8.75
CA LEU A 294 -18.38 -14.03 8.28
C LEU A 294 -18.60 -12.98 7.18
N ARG A 295 -19.48 -13.27 6.21
CA ARG A 295 -19.84 -12.36 5.11
C ARG A 295 -20.52 -11.08 5.61
N ARG A 296 -21.41 -11.18 6.60
CA ARG A 296 -22.07 -10.01 7.20
C ARG A 296 -21.08 -9.10 7.90
N ILE A 297 -20.15 -9.68 8.67
CA ILE A 297 -19.11 -8.92 9.37
C ILE A 297 -18.15 -8.28 8.36
N ASP A 298 -17.76 -9.02 7.31
CA ASP A 298 -16.92 -8.48 6.24
C ASP A 298 -17.57 -7.30 5.52
N GLN A 299 -18.85 -7.38 5.16
CA GLN A 299 -19.57 -6.28 4.54
C GLN A 299 -19.64 -5.05 5.47
N ALA A 300 -19.98 -5.23 6.75
CA ALA A 300 -20.05 -4.14 7.71
C ALA A 300 -18.68 -3.47 7.93
N MET A 301 -17.61 -4.27 7.97
CA MET A 301 -16.24 -3.75 8.07
C MET A 301 -15.83 -3.01 6.80
N HIS A 302 -16.23 -3.48 5.62
CA HIS A 302 -15.93 -2.82 4.35
C HIS A 302 -16.58 -1.43 4.27
N GLU A 303 -17.87 -1.33 4.63
CA GLU A 303 -18.58 -0.05 4.73
C GLU A 303 -17.89 0.90 5.72
N LYS A 304 -17.43 0.38 6.86
CA LYS A 304 -16.70 1.15 7.87
C LYS A 304 -15.34 1.66 7.36
N VAL A 305 -14.60 0.86 6.61
CA VAL A 305 -13.34 1.29 5.98
C VAL A 305 -13.57 2.45 5.02
N LEU A 306 -14.62 2.38 4.19
CA LEU A 306 -14.97 3.45 3.27
C LEU A 306 -15.33 4.75 4.00
N ALA A 307 -16.09 4.65 5.11
CA ALA A 307 -16.43 5.80 5.93
C ALA A 307 -15.19 6.41 6.63
N VAL A 308 -14.30 5.58 7.17
CA VAL A 308 -13.07 6.06 7.84
C VAL A 308 -12.08 6.67 6.85
N ASN A 309 -12.01 6.17 5.61
CA ASN A 309 -11.20 6.81 4.57
C ASN A 309 -11.66 8.24 4.25
N THR A 310 -12.96 8.54 4.37
CA THR A 310 -13.46 9.92 4.21
C THR A 310 -13.09 10.82 5.40
N ALA A 311 -13.06 10.28 6.62
CA ALA A 311 -12.63 11.03 7.81
C ALA A 311 -11.10 11.19 7.91
N ALA A 312 -10.33 10.25 7.34
CA ALA A 312 -8.88 10.38 7.20
C ALA A 312 -8.48 11.33 6.04
N ALA A 313 -9.38 11.62 5.10
CA ALA A 313 -9.16 12.66 4.09
C ALA A 313 -9.15 14.07 4.71
N ASP A 314 -9.78 14.28 5.88
CA ASP A 314 -9.61 15.51 6.68
C ASP A 314 -8.20 15.64 7.29
N SER A 315 -7.35 14.62 7.17
CA SER A 315 -5.93 14.68 7.52
C SER A 315 -4.99 14.94 6.33
N LEU A 316 -5.54 15.27 5.14
CA LEU A 316 -4.76 16.03 4.16
C LEU A 316 -4.42 17.37 4.81
N ASP A 317 -3.13 17.71 4.86
CA ASP A 317 -2.66 19.02 5.35
C ASP A 317 -3.18 20.12 4.41
N GLY A 318 -4.46 20.49 4.56
CA GLY A 318 -5.13 21.47 3.73
C GLY A 318 -4.51 22.85 3.89
N ARG A 319 -3.91 23.11 5.07
CA ARG A 319 -3.12 24.32 5.32
C ARG A 319 -1.82 24.30 4.53
N GLY A 320 -1.10 23.17 4.52
CA GLY A 320 0.08 22.97 3.69
C GLY A 320 -0.22 23.06 2.19
N ALA A 321 -1.30 22.43 1.73
CA ALA A 321 -1.74 22.51 0.33
C ALA A 321 -2.10 23.93 -0.08
N LEU A 322 -2.83 24.67 0.77
CA LEU A 322 -3.15 26.07 0.53
C LEU A 322 -1.90 26.95 0.52
N ALA A 323 -0.94 26.74 1.43
CA ALA A 323 0.31 27.48 1.43
C ALA A 323 1.11 27.26 0.13
N GLU A 324 1.17 26.04 -0.40
CA GLU A 324 1.83 25.75 -1.69
C GLU A 324 1.11 26.36 -2.90
N ILE A 325 -0.23 26.47 -2.85
CA ILE A 325 -1.02 27.17 -3.87
C ILE A 325 -0.70 28.67 -3.82
N LEU A 326 -0.79 29.27 -2.64
CA LEU A 326 -0.55 30.69 -2.40
C LEU A 326 0.86 31.11 -2.85
N LYS A 327 1.89 30.28 -2.62
CA LYS A 327 3.27 30.53 -3.10
C LYS A 327 3.40 30.72 -4.61
N ARG A 328 2.47 30.19 -5.40
CA ARG A 328 2.49 30.25 -6.88
C ARG A 328 1.52 31.29 -7.44
N MET A 329 0.76 31.96 -6.59
CA MET A 329 -0.16 33.01 -6.99
C MET A 329 0.57 34.35 -7.13
N SER A 330 -0.08 35.35 -7.73
CA SER A 330 0.44 36.70 -7.74
C SER A 330 0.49 37.28 -6.32
N PRO A 331 1.48 38.13 -6.00
CA PRO A 331 1.62 38.73 -4.66
C PRO A 331 0.36 39.45 -4.17
N ASP A 332 -0.35 40.13 -5.08
CA ASP A 332 -1.60 40.83 -4.76
C ASP A 332 -2.73 39.87 -4.37
N ALA A 333 -2.92 38.79 -5.13
CA ALA A 333 -3.96 37.80 -4.85
C ALA A 333 -3.64 36.97 -3.59
N GLU A 334 -2.36 36.68 -3.35
CA GLU A 334 -1.90 36.05 -2.11
C GLU A 334 -2.27 36.92 -0.89
N LYS A 335 -1.97 38.22 -0.96
CA LYS A 335 -2.23 39.17 0.13
C LYS A 335 -3.72 39.34 0.41
N ASP A 336 -4.54 39.46 -0.63
CA ASP A 336 -6.00 39.61 -0.51
C ASP A 336 -6.66 38.37 0.13
N ILE A 337 -6.18 37.16 -0.23
CA ILE A 337 -6.69 35.92 0.36
C ILE A 337 -6.26 35.80 1.82
N LEU A 338 -5.00 36.12 2.14
CA LEU A 338 -4.50 36.07 3.52
C LEU A 338 -5.15 37.12 4.42
N SER A 339 -5.50 38.30 3.92
CA SER A 339 -6.22 39.31 4.70
C SER A 339 -7.65 38.86 4.97
N SER A 340 -8.36 38.38 3.95
CA SER A 340 -9.73 37.87 4.10
C SER A 340 -9.79 36.71 5.10
N LEU A 341 -8.81 35.80 5.03
CA LEU A 341 -8.76 34.64 5.92
C LEU A 341 -8.38 35.03 7.35
N ALA A 342 -7.55 36.04 7.55
CA ALA A 342 -7.18 36.53 8.87
C ALA A 342 -8.29 37.36 9.55
N GLU A 343 -9.21 37.94 8.77
CA GLU A 343 -10.42 38.57 9.31
C GLU A 343 -11.39 37.53 9.89
N GLU A 344 -11.50 36.36 9.26
CA GLU A 344 -12.33 35.25 9.74
C GLU A 344 -11.65 34.43 10.85
N ASP A 345 -10.37 34.09 10.67
CA ASP A 345 -9.57 33.29 11.60
C ASP A 345 -8.12 33.82 11.65
N PRO A 346 -7.77 34.63 12.69
CA PRO A 346 -6.44 35.21 12.81
C PRO A 346 -5.35 34.17 13.04
N ASP A 347 -5.67 33.05 13.69
CA ASP A 347 -4.70 31.98 13.98
C ASP A 347 -4.36 31.20 12.70
N LEU A 348 -5.36 30.94 11.85
CA LEU A 348 -5.15 30.30 10.55
C LEU A 348 -4.35 31.18 9.59
N GLY A 349 -4.65 32.49 9.56
CA GLY A 349 -3.88 33.45 8.77
C GLY A 349 -2.42 33.50 9.21
N GLN A 350 -2.15 33.44 10.52
CA GLN A 350 -0.80 33.42 11.06
C GLN A 350 -0.04 32.12 10.70
N ASP A 351 -0.67 30.95 10.85
CA ASP A 351 -0.08 29.65 10.49
C ASP A 351 0.25 29.56 8.98
N LEU A 352 -0.64 30.06 8.12
CA LEU A 352 -0.38 30.12 6.68
C LEU A 352 0.77 31.07 6.33
N ARG A 353 0.82 32.27 6.92
CA ARG A 353 1.97 33.18 6.78
C ARG A 353 3.28 32.52 7.23
N GLU A 354 3.23 31.70 8.28
CA GLU A 354 4.39 30.95 8.75
C GLU A 354 4.93 29.95 7.72
N ARG A 355 4.03 29.33 6.97
CA ARG A 355 4.36 28.32 5.95
C ARG A 355 4.79 28.91 4.60
N LEU A 356 4.49 30.18 4.34
CA LEU A 356 4.80 30.88 3.09
C LEU A 356 6.25 31.36 2.98
N PHE A 357 6.90 31.63 4.12
CA PHE A 357 8.27 32.12 4.17
C PHE A 357 9.25 30.99 4.51
N THR A 358 10.06 30.60 3.53
CA THR A 358 10.92 29.42 3.57
C THR A 358 12.40 29.77 3.66
N ILE A 359 13.24 28.77 3.90
CA ILE A 359 14.71 28.92 3.88
C ILE A 359 15.20 29.45 2.52
N ASP A 360 14.58 28.99 1.43
CA ASP A 360 14.94 29.38 0.08
C ASP A 360 14.68 30.87 -0.18
N ASP A 361 13.64 31.44 0.43
CA ASP A 361 13.34 32.87 0.36
C ASP A 361 14.46 33.70 1.00
N VAL A 362 15.02 33.25 2.12
CA VAL A 362 16.15 33.93 2.78
C VAL A 362 17.42 33.88 1.93
N VAL A 363 17.65 32.77 1.22
CA VAL A 363 18.81 32.65 0.32
C VAL A 363 18.71 33.65 -0.84
N ARG A 364 17.49 33.90 -1.34
CA ARG A 364 17.19 34.83 -2.45
C ARG A 364 16.99 36.30 -2.04
N ALA A 365 16.88 36.55 -0.74
CA ALA A 365 16.66 37.88 -0.19
C ALA A 365 17.90 38.78 -0.32
N ASP A 366 17.66 40.10 -0.36
CA ASP A 366 18.70 41.12 -0.47
C ASP A 366 19.75 41.06 0.67
N ASP A 367 21.02 41.00 0.28
CA ASP A 367 22.17 40.92 1.18
C ASP A 367 22.27 42.16 2.08
N ARG A 368 21.94 43.35 1.58
CA ARG A 368 22.08 44.59 2.34
C ARG A 368 21.14 44.63 3.56
N TYR A 369 19.94 44.08 3.43
CA TYR A 369 19.02 43.97 4.54
C TYR A 369 19.47 42.89 5.53
N ILE A 370 19.89 41.72 5.04
CA ILE A 370 20.38 40.62 5.89
C ILE A 370 21.58 41.08 6.72
N GLN A 371 22.54 41.80 6.13
CA GLN A 371 23.70 42.36 6.83
C GLN A 371 23.30 43.27 8.00
N LYS A 372 22.33 44.17 7.77
CA LYS A 372 21.82 45.07 8.82
C LYS A 372 21.18 44.29 9.97
N GLN A 373 20.42 43.24 9.67
CA GLN A 373 19.79 42.43 10.72
C GLN A 373 20.83 41.61 11.49
N LEU A 374 21.79 40.99 10.80
CA LEU A 374 22.86 40.23 11.44
C LEU A 374 23.76 41.12 12.32
N GLN A 375 23.94 42.40 11.99
CA GLN A 375 24.65 43.36 12.84
C GLN A 375 23.98 43.60 14.20
N LEU A 376 22.65 43.46 14.27
CA LEU A 376 21.88 43.65 15.52
C LEU A 376 21.82 42.38 16.38
N MET A 377 22.14 41.22 15.82
CA MET A 377 22.10 39.93 16.52
C MET A 377 23.42 39.67 17.25
N ALA A 378 23.36 39.01 18.41
CA ALA A 378 24.54 38.52 19.13
C ALA A 378 25.16 37.31 18.41
N GLU A 379 26.46 37.11 18.55
CA GLU A 379 27.20 35.99 17.94
C GLU A 379 26.64 34.64 18.40
N SER A 380 26.20 34.58 19.66
CA SER A 380 25.51 33.44 20.24
C SER A 380 24.23 33.05 19.50
N ASP A 381 23.43 34.03 19.07
CA ASP A 381 22.15 33.81 18.40
C ASP A 381 22.35 33.42 16.94
N ILE A 382 23.38 33.99 16.30
CA ILE A 382 23.78 33.61 14.94
C ILE A 382 24.29 32.16 14.94
N ALA A 383 25.00 31.72 15.98
CA ALA A 383 25.41 30.32 16.13
C ALA A 383 24.21 29.36 16.21
N TYR A 384 23.16 29.70 16.97
CA TYR A 384 21.90 28.94 16.99
C TYR A 384 21.17 28.97 15.64
N LEU A 385 21.21 30.09 14.92
CA LEU A 385 20.57 30.28 13.62
C LEU A 385 21.17 29.37 12.53
N ILE A 386 22.51 29.20 12.51
CA ILE A 386 23.19 28.38 11.49
C ILE A 386 23.26 26.89 11.85
N ALA A 387 23.02 26.53 13.12
CA ALA A 387 23.17 25.17 13.61
C ALA A 387 22.15 24.21 12.97
N GLY A 388 22.65 23.16 12.31
CA GLY A 388 21.80 22.11 11.71
C GLY A 388 20.98 22.57 10.50
N LYS A 389 21.31 23.72 9.89
CA LYS A 389 20.67 24.24 8.68
C LYS A 389 21.41 23.82 7.40
N PRO A 390 20.73 23.83 6.23
CA PRO A 390 21.36 23.44 4.97
C PRO A 390 22.48 24.40 4.57
N GLU A 391 23.49 23.88 3.90
CA GLU A 391 24.72 24.60 3.55
C GLU A 391 24.49 25.92 2.78
N PRO A 392 23.55 26.02 1.81
CA PRO A 392 23.26 27.29 1.13
C PRO A 392 22.82 28.42 2.08
N PHE A 393 22.01 28.08 3.09
CA PHE A 393 21.56 29.05 4.09
C PHE A 393 22.72 29.47 5.00
N ARG A 394 23.54 28.52 5.44
CA ARG A 394 24.72 28.81 6.27
C ARG A 394 25.68 29.74 5.54
N GLN A 395 25.97 29.47 4.26
CA GLN A 395 26.83 30.32 3.45
C GLN A 395 26.23 31.72 3.23
N LYS A 396 24.92 31.84 3.01
CA LYS A 396 24.24 33.14 2.91
C LYS A 396 24.40 33.97 4.18
N ILE A 397 24.24 33.37 5.36
CA ILE A 397 24.41 34.08 6.64
C ILE A 397 25.88 34.45 6.89
N LEU A 398 26.81 33.52 6.67
CA LEU A 398 28.25 33.74 6.93
C LEU A 398 28.89 34.73 5.94
N SER A 399 28.43 34.76 4.68
CA SER A 399 28.90 35.73 3.68
C SER A 399 28.43 37.17 3.97
N ASN A 400 27.34 37.32 4.73
CA ASN A 400 26.78 38.60 5.13
C ASN A 400 27.32 39.12 6.47
N ILE A 401 28.40 38.51 6.99
CA ILE A 401 29.16 39.03 8.14
C ILE A 401 30.65 39.11 7.80
N SER A 402 31.41 39.93 8.54
CA SER A 402 32.86 40.00 8.38
C SER A 402 33.53 38.67 8.71
N LYS A 403 34.62 38.32 8.03
CA LYS A 403 35.39 37.07 8.26
C LYS A 403 35.68 36.81 9.74
N THR A 404 36.24 37.81 10.43
CA THR A 404 36.55 37.72 11.87
C THR A 404 35.34 37.38 12.74
N ARG A 405 34.18 37.98 12.44
CA ARG A 405 32.94 37.70 13.16
C ARG A 405 32.37 36.33 12.81
N GLY A 406 32.52 35.89 11.55
CA GLY A 406 32.18 34.54 11.14
C GLY A 406 33.00 33.48 11.87
N ASP A 407 34.30 33.71 12.04
CA ASP A 407 35.19 32.81 12.80
C ASP A 407 34.73 32.69 14.27
N ILE A 408 34.40 33.81 14.91
CA ILE A 408 33.86 33.82 16.29
C ILE A 408 32.53 33.05 16.38
N VAL A 409 31.62 33.25 15.43
CA VAL A 409 30.34 32.52 15.39
C VAL A 409 30.55 31.01 15.23
N LEU A 410 31.52 30.60 14.41
CA LEU A 410 31.85 29.18 14.22
C LEU A 410 32.48 28.58 15.49
N GLU A 411 33.33 29.33 16.20
CA GLU A 411 33.86 28.91 17.50
C GLU A 411 32.75 28.76 18.55
N GLU A 412 31.84 29.73 18.64
CA GLU A 412 30.64 29.68 19.50
C GLU A 412 29.75 28.46 19.17
N GLU A 413 29.57 28.15 17.88
CA GLU A 413 28.83 26.96 17.43
C GLU A 413 29.47 25.66 17.96
N GLN A 414 30.81 25.58 18.00
CA GLN A 414 31.53 24.41 18.52
C GLN A 414 31.45 24.32 20.04
N ILE A 415 31.61 25.44 20.75
CA ILE A 415 31.55 25.50 22.21
C ILE A 415 30.17 25.05 22.71
N LYS A 416 29.11 25.42 21.99
CA LYS A 416 27.71 25.15 22.39
C LYS A 416 27.19 23.78 22.00
N LYS A 417 27.95 22.97 21.26
CA LYS A 417 27.54 21.59 20.94
C LYS A 417 27.60 20.72 22.20
N PRO A 418 26.53 19.95 22.51
CA PRO A 418 25.31 19.73 21.74
C PRO A 418 24.21 20.78 22.01
N MET A 419 23.63 21.33 20.94
CA MET A 419 22.49 22.26 21.00
C MET A 419 21.16 21.51 20.84
N ARG A 420 20.11 21.97 21.54
CA ARG A 420 18.76 21.42 21.37
C ARG A 420 18.15 21.96 20.08
N ARG A 421 17.53 21.07 19.29
CA ARG A 421 16.85 21.45 18.04
C ARG A 421 15.77 22.52 18.25
N THR A 422 15.05 22.45 19.37
CA THR A 422 14.03 23.44 19.75
C THR A 422 14.61 24.85 19.85
N ASP A 423 15.78 25.00 20.48
CA ASP A 423 16.43 26.32 20.67
C ASP A 423 16.90 26.90 19.32
N CYS A 424 17.43 26.03 18.45
CA CYS A 424 17.82 26.42 17.08
C CYS A 424 16.60 26.85 16.24
N ASP A 425 15.49 26.12 16.36
CA ASP A 425 14.25 26.43 15.65
C ASP A 425 13.60 27.72 16.18
N GLU A 426 13.67 28.00 17.49
CA GLU A 426 13.26 29.29 18.04
C GLU A 426 14.07 30.47 17.49
N ALA A 427 15.40 30.35 17.46
CA ALA A 427 16.28 31.38 16.89
C ALA A 427 15.97 31.61 15.40
N THR A 428 15.72 30.53 14.66
CA THR A 428 15.32 30.59 13.25
C THR A 428 13.98 31.29 13.06
N ASN A 429 12.98 30.93 13.86
CA ASN A 429 11.63 31.51 13.77
C ASN A 429 11.63 33.00 14.12
N ARG A 430 12.42 33.41 15.12
CA ARG A 430 12.61 34.84 15.44
C ARG A 430 13.21 35.60 14.27
N PHE A 431 14.27 35.05 13.65
CA PHE A 431 14.90 35.65 12.48
C PHE A 431 13.94 35.74 11.28
N PHE A 432 13.21 34.66 10.98
CA PHE A 432 12.22 34.63 9.90
C PHE A 432 11.08 35.61 10.16
N GLY A 433 10.64 35.77 11.41
CA GLY A 433 9.62 36.75 11.77
C GLY A 433 10.05 38.19 11.49
N ILE A 434 11.32 38.53 11.70
CA ILE A 434 11.87 39.85 11.38
C ILE A 434 11.91 40.07 9.87
N LEU A 435 12.48 39.12 9.12
CA LEU A 435 12.56 39.21 7.66
C LEU A 435 11.18 39.26 7.00
N ARG A 436 10.21 38.52 7.53
CA ARG A 436 8.83 38.54 7.02
C ARG A 436 8.20 39.92 7.16
N ARG A 437 8.25 40.50 8.35
CA ARG A 437 7.71 41.87 8.58
C ARG A 437 8.40 42.88 7.65
N ALA A 438 9.69 42.68 7.39
CA ALA A 438 10.42 43.53 6.47
C ALA A 438 9.93 43.42 5.03
N TRP A 439 9.63 42.20 4.58
CA TRP A 439 9.07 41.92 3.26
C TRP A 439 7.65 42.46 3.11
N GLU A 440 6.78 42.23 4.10
CA GLU A 440 5.41 42.76 4.11
C GLU A 440 5.36 44.30 4.04
N ASN A 441 6.33 44.96 4.67
CA ASN A 441 6.49 46.42 4.65
C ASN A 441 7.21 46.94 3.39
N GLY A 442 7.60 46.06 2.46
CA GLY A 442 8.32 46.42 1.22
C GLY A 442 9.78 46.85 1.42
N THR A 443 10.36 46.62 2.60
CA THR A 443 11.75 46.99 2.90
C THR A 443 12.76 45.89 2.56
N LEU A 444 12.30 44.65 2.42
CA LEU A 444 13.09 43.50 1.99
C LEU A 444 12.60 43.06 0.61
N VAL A 445 13.52 42.92 -0.34
CA VAL A 445 13.23 42.46 -1.71
C VAL A 445 13.71 41.01 -1.83
N ILE A 446 12.90 40.16 -2.46
CA ILE A 446 13.22 38.75 -2.68
C ILE A 446 13.24 38.47 -4.19
N SER A 447 14.41 38.11 -4.68
CA SER A 447 14.62 37.82 -6.11
C SER A 447 13.76 36.63 -6.56
N GLY A 448 12.99 36.76 -7.65
CA GLY A 448 12.12 35.70 -8.16
C GLY A 448 10.66 35.75 -7.70
N ARG A 449 10.30 36.59 -6.73
CA ARG A 449 8.91 36.84 -6.27
C ARG A 449 8.40 38.22 -6.68
N ASP A 450 9.31 39.20 -6.74
CA ASP A 450 9.02 40.61 -7.04
C ASP A 450 9.51 41.04 -8.43
N ASP A 451 9.86 40.10 -9.31
CA ASP A 451 10.56 40.35 -10.59
C ASP A 451 9.73 41.16 -11.61
N ASP A 452 8.44 41.39 -11.38
CA ASP A 452 7.56 42.19 -12.24
C ASP A 452 7.54 43.70 -11.92
N VAL A 453 8.24 44.17 -10.87
CA VAL A 453 8.09 45.55 -10.35
C VAL A 453 9.26 46.49 -10.71
N TYR A 454 10.32 46.03 -11.37
CA TYR A 454 11.44 46.90 -11.73
C TYR A 454 11.47 47.22 -13.24
N VAL A 455 11.11 48.47 -13.57
CA VAL A 455 11.48 49.16 -14.82
C VAL A 455 12.77 49.94 -14.62
#